data_AF-A0A096LLP4-F1
#
_entry.id   AF-A0A096LLP4-F1
#
_cell.length_a   1.000
_cell.length_b   1.000
_cell.length_c   1.000
_cell.angle_alpha   90.00
_cell.angle_beta   90.00
_cell.angle_gamma   90.00
#
_symmetry.space_group_name_H-M   'P 1'
#
loop_
_entity.id
_entity.type
_entity.pdbx_description
1 polymer ?
#
loop_
_entity_poly.entity_id
_entity_poly.type
_entity_poly.pdbx_seq_one_letter_code
_entity_poly.pdbx_strand_id
1 'polypeptide(L)'
;MSSTQKRAILQVRIREEDKQHAEHLYDAMGTSLAEAVRLFVAQSILMRKLPFQPVAVRSKVGTAAYGSLKAYGDPNRRAEERNAWIEYLATENDDSILGPEEVDIHE
;
A
#
# COMPACT_ATOMS: atom_id res chain seq x y z
N MET A 1 -7.73 -11.22 -28.10
CA MET A 1 -8.73 -11.39 -27.02
C MET A 1 -8.88 -10.05 -26.33
N SER A 2 -9.98 -9.33 -26.58
CA SER A 2 -10.23 -8.04 -25.91
C SER A 2 -10.58 -8.34 -24.45
N SER A 3 -9.65 -8.13 -23.52
CA SER A 3 -10.01 -8.17 -22.11
C SER A 3 -10.94 -6.99 -21.88
N THR A 4 -12.22 -7.24 -21.67
CA THR A 4 -13.14 -6.24 -21.13
C THR A 4 -12.51 -5.75 -19.83
N GLN A 5 -11.99 -4.52 -19.84
CA GLN A 5 -11.45 -3.90 -18.63
C GLN A 5 -12.58 -3.89 -17.59
N LYS A 6 -12.45 -4.74 -16.57
CA LYS A 6 -13.38 -4.76 -15.44
C LYS A 6 -13.31 -3.38 -14.78
N ARG A 7 -14.40 -2.62 -14.88
CA ARG A 7 -14.54 -1.33 -14.22
C ARG A 7 -14.86 -1.58 -12.75
N ALA A 8 -14.15 -0.91 -11.85
CA ALA A 8 -14.41 -0.90 -10.42
C ALA A 8 -14.75 0.52 -9.96
N ILE A 9 -15.54 0.64 -8.89
CA ILE A 9 -15.91 1.93 -8.29
C ILE A 9 -15.04 2.16 -7.05
N LEU A 10 -14.48 3.36 -6.93
CA LEU A 10 -13.76 3.83 -5.75
C LEU A 10 -14.60 4.88 -5.03
N GLN A 11 -15.06 4.57 -3.82
CA GLN A 11 -15.79 5.51 -2.96
C GLN A 11 -14.86 6.01 -1.85
N VAL A 12 -14.71 7.33 -1.72
CA VAL A 12 -13.82 7.96 -0.72
C VAL A 12 -14.59 9.05 0.02
N ARG A 13 -14.48 9.04 1.36
CA ARG A 13 -15.03 10.09 2.21
C ARG A 13 -13.98 11.19 2.41
N ILE A 14 -14.31 12.40 2.01
CA ILE A 14 -13.53 13.62 2.23
C ILE A 14 -14.45 14.72 2.75
N ARG A 15 -13.87 15.82 3.23
CA ARG A 15 -14.66 16.99 3.62
C ARG A 15 -15.26 17.63 2.37
N GLU A 16 -16.44 18.22 2.53
CA GLU A 16 -17.16 18.81 1.41
C GLU A 16 -16.39 20.02 0.85
N GLU A 17 -15.82 20.85 1.72
CA GLU A 17 -15.03 22.00 1.31
C GLU A 17 -13.79 21.59 0.50
N ASP A 18 -13.10 20.53 0.91
CA ASP A 18 -11.90 20.03 0.21
C ASP A 18 -12.29 19.47 -1.17
N LYS A 19 -13.43 18.77 -1.24
CA LYS A 19 -13.98 18.25 -2.51
C LYS A 19 -14.26 19.38 -3.49
N GLN A 20 -15.00 20.40 -3.05
CA GLN A 20 -15.39 21.52 -3.91
C GLN A 20 -14.16 22.27 -4.42
N HIS A 21 -13.19 22.57 -3.54
CA HIS A 21 -11.94 23.23 -3.96
C HIS A 21 -11.16 22.38 -4.98
N ALA A 22 -11.05 21.07 -4.74
CA ALA A 22 -10.35 20.18 -5.66
C ALA A 22 -11.04 20.10 -7.03
N GLU A 23 -12.37 20.04 -7.07
CA GLU A 23 -13.15 20.03 -8.32
C GLU A 23 -12.90 21.29 -9.15
N HIS A 24 -12.98 22.48 -8.53
CA HIS A 24 -12.70 23.75 -9.22
C HIS A 24 -11.25 23.84 -9.71
N LEU A 25 -10.29 23.38 -8.89
CA LEU A 25 -8.87 23.37 -9.26
C LEU A 25 -8.62 22.48 -10.47
N TYR A 26 -9.15 21.26 -10.48
CA TYR A 26 -8.94 20.33 -11.58
C TYR A 26 -9.67 20.78 -12.85
N ASP A 27 -10.86 21.35 -12.73
CA ASP A 27 -11.60 21.91 -13.87
C ASP A 27 -10.82 23.04 -14.54
N ALA A 28 -10.20 23.93 -13.75
CA ALA A 28 -9.31 24.97 -14.26
C ALA A 28 -8.06 24.41 -14.98
N MET A 29 -7.66 23.18 -14.67
CA MET A 29 -6.59 22.45 -15.36
C MET A 29 -7.09 21.64 -16.57
N GLY A 30 -8.38 21.69 -16.90
CA GLY A 30 -8.99 20.91 -17.98
C GLY A 30 -9.08 19.41 -17.67
N THR A 31 -9.19 19.04 -16.39
CA THR A 31 -9.34 17.65 -15.96
C THR A 31 -10.40 17.49 -14.88
N SER A 32 -10.82 16.26 -14.59
CA SER A 32 -11.80 16.00 -13.54
C SER A 32 -11.14 15.45 -12.28
N LEU A 33 -11.77 15.65 -11.12
CA LEU A 33 -11.34 15.00 -9.88
C LEU A 33 -11.20 13.48 -10.03
N ALA A 34 -12.13 12.85 -10.75
CA ALA A 34 -12.09 11.40 -11.00
C ALA A 34 -10.88 10.98 -11.87
N GLU A 35 -10.51 11.80 -12.86
CA GLU A 35 -9.32 11.55 -13.68
C GLU A 35 -8.03 11.75 -12.87
N ALA A 36 -7.97 12.80 -12.05
CA ALA A 36 -6.84 13.02 -11.14
C ALA A 36 -6.63 11.85 -10.19
N VAL A 37 -7.71 11.27 -9.63
CA VAL A 37 -7.64 10.07 -8.79
C VAL A 37 -7.16 8.84 -9.58
N ARG A 38 -7.64 8.65 -10.81
CA ARG A 38 -7.15 7.56 -11.69
C ARG A 38 -5.66 7.69 -11.96
N LEU A 39 -5.19 8.88 -12.31
CA LEU A 39 -3.77 9.17 -12.54
C LEU A 39 -2.94 8.95 -11.27
N PHE A 40 -3.42 9.37 -10.11
CA PHE A 40 -2.76 9.13 -8.83
C PHE A 40 -2.56 7.63 -8.57
N VAL A 41 -3.59 6.81 -8.79
CA VAL A 41 -3.51 5.35 -8.61
C VAL A 41 -2.55 4.72 -9.62
N ALA A 42 -2.67 5.09 -10.90
CA ALA A 42 -1.80 4.57 -11.95
C ALA A 42 -0.33 4.90 -11.67
N GLN A 43 -0.05 6.14 -11.27
CA GLN A 43 1.29 6.60 -10.94
C GLN A 43 1.84 5.90 -9.68
N SER A 44 0.99 5.68 -8.68
CA SER A 44 1.39 4.96 -7.46
C SER A 44 1.86 3.53 -7.77
N ILE A 45 1.12 2.83 -8.65
CA ILE A 45 1.47 1.48 -9.10
C ILE A 45 2.78 1.51 -9.90
N LEU A 46 2.90 2.43 -10.85
CA LEU A 46 4.08 2.56 -11.70
C LEU A 46 5.35 2.80 -10.86
N MET A 47 5.28 3.68 -9.87
CA MET A 47 6.44 4.07 -9.07
C MET A 47 6.67 3.18 -7.85
N ARG A 48 5.73 2.28 -7.52
CA ARG A 48 5.71 1.50 -6.27
C ARG A 48 5.84 2.37 -5.00
N LYS A 49 5.34 3.61 -5.07
CA LYS A 49 5.34 4.58 -3.97
C LYS A 49 4.26 5.61 -4.21
N LEU A 50 3.95 6.40 -3.19
CA LEU A 50 3.06 7.54 -3.36
C LEU A 50 3.68 8.59 -4.31
N PRO A 51 2.89 9.19 -5.22
CA PRO A 51 3.39 10.09 -6.26
C PRO A 51 3.78 11.47 -5.73
N PHE A 52 3.59 11.70 -4.42
CA PHE A 52 4.14 12.81 -3.67
C PHE A 52 4.47 12.35 -2.25
N GLN A 53 5.36 13.07 -1.58
CA GLN A 53 5.71 12.80 -0.19
C GLN A 53 4.52 13.18 0.72
N PRO A 54 3.92 12.25 1.48
CA PRO A 54 2.86 12.59 2.40
C PRO A 54 3.38 13.52 3.48
N VAL A 55 2.66 14.62 3.71
CA VAL A 55 2.93 15.54 4.81
C VAL A 55 1.82 15.36 5.82
N ALA A 56 2.17 14.87 7.01
CA ALA A 56 1.24 14.89 8.12
C ALA A 56 1.07 16.35 8.58
N VAL A 57 -0.12 16.92 8.37
CA VAL A 57 -0.46 18.19 8.99
C VAL A 57 -0.40 17.95 10.50
N ARG A 58 0.50 18.65 11.19
CA ARG A 58 0.61 18.57 12.65
C ARG A 58 -0.71 19.07 13.24
N SER A 59 -1.62 18.16 13.56
CA SER A 59 -2.72 18.47 14.46
C SER A 59 -2.09 18.97 15.77
N LYS A 60 -2.58 20.09 16.29
CA LYS A 60 -2.23 20.55 17.66
C LYS A 60 -2.53 19.48 18.71
N VAL A 61 -3.37 18.49 18.37
CA VAL A 61 -3.68 17.31 19.17
C VAL A 61 -3.01 16.08 18.53
N GLY A 62 -1.72 15.91 18.80
CA GLY A 62 -1.13 14.66 19.30
C GLY A 62 -1.10 13.37 18.47
N THR A 63 -1.59 13.30 17.23
CA THR A 63 -1.62 11.98 16.53
C THR A 63 -1.26 12.05 15.05
N ALA A 64 0.00 12.37 14.74
CA ALA A 64 0.59 12.09 13.43
C ALA A 64 1.29 10.71 13.48
N ALA A 65 0.54 9.62 13.26
CA ALA A 65 1.09 8.26 13.26
C ALA A 65 2.12 8.05 12.12
N TYR A 66 1.96 8.77 11.00
CA TYR A 66 2.86 8.67 9.85
C TYR A 66 4.26 9.19 10.18
N GLY A 67 5.27 8.33 10.06
CA GLY A 67 6.67 8.66 10.33
C GLY A 67 7.08 8.63 11.80
N SER A 68 6.14 8.43 12.75
CA SER A 68 6.46 8.32 14.18
C SER A 68 7.37 7.14 14.49
N LEU A 69 7.23 6.04 13.73
CA LEU A 69 8.08 4.85 13.90
C LEU A 69 9.44 4.96 13.21
N LYS A 70 9.65 6.00 12.38
CA LYS A 70 10.91 6.18 11.64
C LYS A 70 12.12 6.34 12.58
N ALA A 71 11.90 6.92 13.77
CA ALA A 71 12.95 7.11 14.76
C ALA A 71 13.48 5.81 15.38
N TYR A 72 12.70 4.72 15.32
CA TYR A 72 13.09 3.43 15.89
C TYR A 72 13.77 2.50 14.88
N GLY A 73 13.76 2.84 13.59
CA GLY A 73 14.48 2.08 12.57
C GLY A 73 15.96 2.48 12.52
N ASP A 74 16.86 1.51 12.54
CA ASP A 74 18.29 1.74 12.32
C ASP A 74 18.63 1.62 10.83
N PRO A 75 19.02 2.72 10.14
CA PRO A 75 19.34 2.67 8.72
C PRO A 75 20.47 1.69 8.37
N ASN A 76 21.39 1.43 9.30
CA ASN A 76 22.55 0.57 9.09
C ASN A 76 22.18 -0.92 9.14
N ARG A 77 21.07 -1.26 9.81
CA ARG A 77 20.63 -2.65 10.01
C ARG A 77 19.58 -3.11 9.01
N ARG A 78 19.13 -2.24 8.10
CA ARG A 78 18.15 -2.58 7.05
C ARG A 78 18.52 -3.82 6.22
N ALA A 79 19.81 -4.04 5.98
CA ALA A 79 20.26 -5.20 5.23
C ALA A 79 20.07 -6.50 6.03
N GLU A 80 20.39 -6.48 7.33
CA GLU A 80 20.18 -7.60 8.25
C GLU A 80 18.69 -7.92 8.40
N GLU A 81 17.87 -6.89 8.65
CA GLU A 81 16.41 -7.03 8.78
C GLU A 81 15.79 -7.64 7.52
N ARG A 82 16.20 -7.18 6.34
CA ARG A 82 15.72 -7.72 5.06
C ARG A 82 16.16 -9.18 4.88
N ASN A 83 17.40 -9.52 5.21
CA ASN A 83 17.91 -10.87 5.03
C ASN A 83 17.22 -11.85 5.99
N ALA A 84 17.02 -11.47 7.25
CA ALA A 84 16.27 -12.26 8.23
C ALA A 84 14.81 -12.48 7.78
N TRP A 85 14.18 -11.47 7.16
CA TRP A 85 12.84 -11.62 6.62
C TRP A 85 12.77 -12.54 5.39
N ILE A 86 13.77 -12.47 4.50
CA ILE A 86 13.89 -13.40 3.36
C ILE A 86 14.07 -14.84 3.84
N GLU A 87 14.92 -15.06 4.86
CA GLU A 87 15.15 -16.37 5.46
C GLU A 87 13.87 -16.95 6.08
N TYR A 88 13.12 -16.13 6.84
CA TYR A 88 11.82 -16.52 7.38
C TYR A 88 10.82 -16.96 6.30
N LEU A 89 10.66 -16.16 5.24
CA LEU A 89 9.76 -16.51 4.13
C LEU A 89 10.20 -17.78 3.40
N ALA A 90 11.51 -18.07 3.36
CA ALA A 90 12.04 -19.30 2.80
C ALA A 90 11.72 -20.51 3.70
N THR A 91 11.72 -20.34 5.02
CA THR A 91 11.34 -21.41 5.97
C THR A 91 9.85 -21.71 6.00
N GLU A 92 8.98 -20.72 5.76
CA GLU A 92 7.52 -20.94 5.71
C GLU A 92 7.03 -21.57 4.39
N ASN A 93 7.78 -21.44 3.29
CA ASN A 93 7.48 -22.11 2.02
C ASN A 93 8.08 -23.52 1.94
N ASP A 94 8.71 -24.01 3.00
CA ASP A 94 9.15 -25.38 3.09
C ASP A 94 7.97 -26.28 3.49
N ASP A 95 7.13 -26.64 2.51
CA ASP A 95 6.03 -27.60 2.59
C ASP A 95 6.51 -29.04 2.98
N SER A 96 7.77 -29.21 3.40
CA SER A 96 8.36 -30.47 3.81
C SER A 96 8.18 -30.81 5.30
N ILE A 97 7.57 -29.93 6.11
CA ILE A 97 7.24 -30.18 7.54
C ILE A 97 5.85 -30.85 7.70
N LEU A 98 5.48 -31.74 6.79
CA LEU A 98 4.54 -32.82 7.09
C LEU A 98 5.29 -34.11 6.74
N GLY A 99 5.96 -34.67 7.75
CA GLY A 99 6.55 -36.00 7.65
C GLY A 99 5.48 -37.03 7.24
N PRO A 100 5.86 -38.12 6.56
CA PRO A 100 4.89 -39.11 6.11
C PRO A 100 4.09 -39.62 7.31
N GLU A 101 2.77 -39.42 7.27
CA GLU A 101 1.82 -40.03 8.18
C GLU A 101 2.02 -41.55 8.09
N GLU A 102 2.55 -42.17 9.14
CA GLU A 102 2.61 -43.63 9.27
C GLU A 102 1.17 -44.16 9.21
N VAL A 103 0.76 -44.61 8.03
CA VAL A 103 -0.46 -45.37 7.83
C VAL A 103 -0.27 -46.73 8.47
N ASP A 104 -0.72 -46.85 9.71
CA ASP A 104 -0.80 -48.10 10.45
C ASP A 104 -1.92 -48.98 9.86
N ILE A 105 -1.54 -49.85 8.92
CA ILE A 105 -2.42 -50.89 8.37
C ILE A 105 -2.34 -52.13 9.27
N HIS A 106 -3.24 -52.24 10.24
CA HIS A 106 -3.51 -53.51 10.91
C HIS A 106 -4.58 -54.29 10.13
N GLU A 107 -4.19 -55.52 9.79
CA GLU A 107 -4.93 -56.60 9.10
C GLU A 107 -6.20 -57.06 9.83
#